data_AF-A0A7S3A1S4-F1
#
_entry.id   AF-A0A7S3A1S4-F1
#
_cell.length_a   1.000
_cell.length_b   1.000
_cell.length_c   1.000
_cell.angle_alpha   90.00
_cell.angle_beta   90.00
_cell.angle_gamma   90.00
#
_symmetry.space_group_name_H-M   'P 1'
#
loop_
_entity.id
_entity.type
_entity.pdbx_description
1 polymer ?
#
loop_
_entity_poly.entity_id
_entity_poly.type
_entity_poly.pdbx_seq_one_letter_code
_entity_poly.pdbx_strand_id
1 'polypeptide(L)'
;MGRSGLKKTGQKKSSTGRKDGVGKKEPSSTVSEKQPANGKKAKAGTHGSDRGLMSSLKPIVDKSWVRTLLVSALLLIASILLRFYRLEHPRSVVFDETHFGKFTDWYLKGEFFFDIHPPLGKMVFAYLGSALGYKLSAVEPYGYIGQEFGPEDKFLVLRGISATFGAFVPVFTFLTCEVGRALTSNK
;
A
#
# COMPACT_ATOMS: atom_id res chain seq x y z
N MET A 1 -64.90 26.74 -6.59
CA MET A 1 -65.41 27.09 -5.25
C MET A 1 -65.50 25.78 -4.46
N GLY A 2 -65.05 25.62 -3.21
CA GLY A 2 -65.60 26.21 -1.97
C GLY A 2 -66.88 25.45 -1.56
N ARG A 3 -67.07 24.83 -0.39
CA ARG A 3 -66.44 24.85 0.98
C ARG A 3 -66.39 23.38 1.51
N SER A 4 -65.51 22.87 2.38
CA SER A 4 -64.98 23.24 3.71
C SER A 4 -65.96 23.15 4.91
N GLY A 5 -65.69 22.21 5.84
CA GLY A 5 -66.39 21.92 7.12
C GLY A 5 -66.12 20.46 7.55
N LEU A 6 -65.59 20.02 8.72
CA LEU A 6 -65.54 20.47 10.13
C LEU A 6 -66.91 20.37 10.86
N LYS A 7 -67.06 19.88 12.11
CA LYS A 7 -66.11 19.39 13.16
C LYS A 7 -66.86 18.67 14.33
N LYS A 8 -66.24 17.62 14.94
CA LYS A 8 -66.49 17.11 16.34
C LYS A 8 -67.95 16.61 16.63
N THR A 9 -68.44 16.16 17.81
CA THR A 9 -67.98 16.11 19.24
C THR A 9 -68.75 15.05 20.07
N GLY A 10 -68.26 14.60 21.25
CA GLY A 10 -69.00 13.86 22.32
C GLY A 10 -68.40 12.47 22.66
N GLN A 11 -68.24 11.95 23.90
CA GLN A 11 -68.97 11.97 25.21
C GLN A 11 -70.32 11.21 25.21
N LYS A 12 -70.70 10.36 26.21
CA LYS A 12 -70.05 9.96 27.51
C LYS A 12 -70.69 8.73 28.20
N LYS A 13 -69.88 7.97 28.98
CA LYS A 13 -70.14 7.33 30.31
C LYS A 13 -71.15 6.17 30.55
N SER A 14 -70.85 5.43 31.64
CA SER A 14 -71.71 4.61 32.56
C SER A 14 -72.19 3.22 32.07
N SER A 15 -72.42 2.18 32.92
CA SER A 15 -72.00 1.80 34.31
C SER A 15 -72.50 0.34 34.60
N THR A 16 -72.37 -0.38 35.75
CA THR A 16 -71.82 -0.14 37.11
C THR A 16 -71.50 -1.48 37.84
N GLY A 17 -70.82 -1.46 39.00
CA GLY A 17 -70.71 -2.60 39.96
C GLY A 17 -69.46 -3.48 39.78
N ARG A 18 -68.54 -3.75 40.74
CA ARG A 18 -68.38 -3.57 42.21
C ARG A 18 -68.86 -4.73 43.13
N LYS A 19 -67.87 -5.37 43.79
CA LYS A 19 -67.77 -5.81 45.21
C LYS A 19 -66.27 -6.08 45.48
N ASP A 20 -65.53 -5.34 46.31
CA ASP A 20 -65.54 -5.13 47.78
C ASP A 20 -64.76 -6.22 48.57
N GLY A 21 -63.67 -5.87 49.27
CA GLY A 21 -62.85 -6.83 50.06
C GLY A 21 -61.50 -6.32 50.64
N VAL A 22 -61.50 -5.98 51.94
CA VAL A 22 -60.41 -5.67 52.93
C VAL A 22 -59.07 -6.45 52.76
N GLY A 23 -57.85 -5.97 53.14
CA GLY A 23 -57.36 -4.71 53.76
C GLY A 23 -56.08 -4.90 54.64
N LYS A 24 -55.41 -3.80 55.09
CA LYS A 24 -54.10 -3.67 55.84
C LYS A 24 -52.81 -3.89 54.98
N LYS A 25 -51.61 -3.36 55.33
CA LYS A 25 -51.15 -2.06 55.89
C LYS A 25 -49.58 -2.02 55.84
N GLU A 26 -48.97 -0.84 55.64
CA GLU A 26 -47.50 -0.57 55.63
C GLU A 26 -47.01 -0.02 57.01
N PRO A 27 -45.85 0.67 57.20
CA PRO A 27 -44.54 0.72 56.49
C PRO A 27 -43.28 0.69 57.44
N SER A 28 -42.05 0.75 56.91
CA SER A 28 -40.85 1.44 57.47
C SER A 28 -39.69 1.36 56.44
N SER A 29 -39.04 2.41 55.89
CA SER A 29 -38.04 3.35 56.47
C SER A 29 -36.89 2.66 57.26
N THR A 30 -35.60 3.01 57.15
CA THR A 30 -34.86 4.14 56.56
C THR A 30 -33.63 3.59 55.75
N VAL A 31 -32.73 4.31 55.05
CA VAL A 31 -32.54 5.73 54.62
C VAL A 31 -31.79 5.75 53.26
N SER A 32 -31.29 6.89 52.76
CA SER A 32 -30.38 6.97 51.59
C SER A 32 -29.14 7.83 51.86
N GLU A 33 -27.97 7.44 51.35
CA GLU A 33 -26.73 8.25 51.32
C GLU A 33 -26.04 8.16 49.94
N LYS A 34 -25.10 9.08 49.66
CA LYS A 34 -24.68 9.51 48.32
C LYS A 34 -23.31 8.96 47.83
N GLN A 35 -23.25 8.69 46.52
CA GLN A 35 -22.27 9.16 45.50
C GLN A 35 -20.81 9.53 45.92
N PRO A 36 -19.77 9.33 45.03
CA PRO A 36 -19.84 9.81 43.64
C PRO A 36 -18.98 9.13 42.51
N ALA A 37 -19.50 9.30 41.28
CA ALA A 37 -18.80 9.72 40.04
C ALA A 37 -17.71 8.86 39.31
N ASN A 38 -17.53 9.26 38.04
CA ASN A 38 -16.44 8.98 37.09
C ASN A 38 -16.41 7.59 36.41
N GLY A 39 -16.33 7.46 35.07
CA GLY A 39 -16.34 8.52 34.05
C GLY A 39 -16.28 8.04 32.59
N LYS A 40 -16.55 9.00 31.69
CA LYS A 40 -16.44 9.02 30.21
C LYS A 40 -15.71 7.84 29.53
N LYS A 41 -16.32 7.31 28.45
CA LYS A 41 -15.67 7.26 27.13
C LYS A 41 -16.66 7.07 25.97
N ALA A 42 -16.70 8.04 25.06
CA ALA A 42 -17.36 7.89 23.76
C ALA A 42 -16.49 7.02 22.83
N LYS A 43 -17.10 6.17 22.00
CA LYS A 43 -16.41 5.41 20.95
C LYS A 43 -16.34 6.23 19.66
N ALA A 44 -15.32 7.07 19.54
CA ALA A 44 -14.71 7.38 18.26
C ALA A 44 -13.57 6.37 18.01
N GLY A 45 -13.33 5.94 16.77
CA GLY A 45 -12.25 4.99 16.48
C GLY A 45 -12.45 4.17 15.20
N THR A 46 -12.12 4.76 14.05
CA THR A 46 -11.89 4.06 12.78
C THR A 46 -10.65 3.15 12.88
N HIS A 47 -10.82 1.86 13.19
CA HIS A 47 -9.80 0.80 13.04
C HIS A 47 -10.44 -0.59 12.90
N GLY A 48 -11.17 -0.77 11.79
CA GLY A 48 -11.72 -2.05 11.35
C GLY A 48 -10.86 -2.77 10.30
N SER A 49 -10.29 -2.02 9.35
CA SER A 49 -9.64 -2.55 8.14
C SER A 49 -8.42 -3.42 8.44
N ASP A 50 -7.49 -2.90 9.24
CA ASP A 50 -6.13 -3.48 9.39
C ASP A 50 -6.18 -4.83 10.10
N ARG A 51 -7.12 -5.01 11.04
CA ARG A 51 -7.35 -6.31 11.69
C ARG A 51 -7.96 -7.33 10.73
N GLY A 52 -8.81 -6.90 9.80
CA GLY A 52 -9.27 -7.72 8.68
C GLY A 52 -8.10 -8.19 7.84
N LEU A 53 -7.33 -7.25 7.29
CA LEU A 53 -6.15 -7.54 6.47
C LEU A 53 -5.13 -8.43 7.18
N MET A 54 -4.71 -8.08 8.40
CA MET A 54 -3.77 -8.90 9.18
C MET A 54 -4.34 -10.27 9.54
N SER A 55 -5.66 -10.43 9.69
CA SER A 55 -6.27 -11.75 9.90
C SER A 55 -6.23 -12.61 8.62
N SER A 56 -6.44 -12.01 7.44
CA SER A 56 -6.27 -12.67 6.14
C SER A 56 -4.81 -13.01 5.83
N LEU A 57 -3.84 -12.25 6.37
CA LEU A 57 -2.40 -12.49 6.20
C LEU A 57 -1.85 -13.56 7.16
N LYS A 58 -2.49 -13.83 8.31
CA LYS A 58 -2.05 -14.89 9.26
C LYS A 58 -1.78 -16.26 8.61
N PRO A 59 -2.66 -16.84 7.78
CA PRO A 59 -2.40 -18.14 7.14
C PRO A 59 -1.29 -18.11 6.07
N ILE A 60 -0.76 -16.95 5.69
CA ILE A 60 0.46 -16.85 4.86
C ILE A 60 1.72 -17.07 5.72
N VAL A 61 1.67 -16.59 6.97
CA VAL A 61 2.80 -16.63 7.91
C VAL A 61 2.96 -18.00 8.57
N ASP A 62 1.88 -18.72 8.84
CA ASP A 62 1.97 -19.97 9.59
C ASP A 62 2.47 -21.16 8.74
N LYS A 63 3.62 -21.72 9.14
CA LYS A 63 4.35 -22.89 8.59
C LYS A 63 4.75 -22.87 7.10
N SER A 64 3.96 -22.27 6.20
CA SER A 64 4.25 -22.16 4.77
C SER A 64 5.33 -21.12 4.45
N TRP A 65 5.48 -20.08 5.29
CA TRP A 65 6.34 -18.93 5.02
C TRP A 65 7.81 -19.30 4.75
N VAL A 66 8.35 -20.33 5.41
CA VAL A 66 9.73 -20.81 5.19
C VAL A 66 9.91 -21.31 3.75
N ARG A 67 8.95 -22.06 3.21
CA ARG A 67 8.98 -22.50 1.80
C ARG A 67 8.92 -21.28 0.87
N THR A 68 8.03 -20.35 1.15
CA THR A 68 7.87 -19.12 0.35
C THR A 68 9.15 -18.27 0.35
N LEU A 69 9.83 -18.14 1.50
CA LEU A 69 11.12 -17.45 1.60
C LEU A 69 12.25 -18.21 0.88
N LEU A 70 12.36 -19.53 1.04
CA LEU A 70 13.39 -20.33 0.36
C LEU A 70 13.24 -20.26 -1.17
N VAL A 71 12.01 -20.38 -1.69
CA VAL A 71 11.74 -20.23 -3.13
C VAL A 71 12.00 -18.79 -3.59
N SER A 72 11.60 -17.77 -2.82
CA SER A 72 11.88 -16.37 -3.13
C SER A 72 13.37 -16.06 -3.17
N ALA A 73 14.15 -16.61 -2.24
CA ALA A 73 15.59 -16.45 -2.18
C ALA A 73 16.30 -17.19 -3.33
N LEU A 74 15.88 -18.42 -3.64
CA LEU A 74 16.40 -19.17 -4.78
C LEU A 74 16.11 -18.44 -6.10
N LEU A 75 14.88 -17.93 -6.27
CA LEU A 75 14.50 -17.09 -7.40
C LEU A 75 15.35 -15.82 -7.45
N LEU A 76 15.55 -15.11 -6.34
CA LEU A 76 16.38 -13.90 -6.29
C LEU A 76 17.82 -14.18 -6.71
N ILE A 77 18.45 -15.24 -6.17
CA ILE A 77 19.82 -15.63 -6.49
C ILE A 77 19.96 -15.98 -7.97
N ALA A 78 19.08 -16.84 -8.50
CA ALA A 78 19.09 -17.19 -9.93
C ALA A 78 18.81 -15.97 -10.82
N SER A 79 17.89 -15.08 -10.40
CA SER A 79 17.49 -13.87 -11.11
C SER A 79 18.59 -12.80 -11.17
N ILE A 80 19.40 -12.69 -10.11
CA ILE A 80 20.63 -11.88 -10.07
C ILE A 80 21.69 -12.52 -10.96
N LEU A 81 22.00 -13.81 -10.79
CA LEU A 81 23.03 -14.50 -11.57
C LEU A 81 22.78 -14.38 -13.09
N LEU A 82 21.54 -14.59 -13.55
CA LEU A 82 21.18 -14.45 -14.97
C LEU A 82 21.26 -13.01 -15.50
N ARG A 83 20.99 -11.98 -14.69
CA ARG A 83 20.97 -10.58 -15.13
C ARG A 83 22.31 -9.86 -15.02
N PHE A 84 23.17 -10.28 -14.11
CA PHE A 84 24.54 -9.77 -14.00
C PHE A 84 25.54 -10.57 -14.86
N TYR A 85 25.14 -11.73 -15.39
CA TYR A 85 25.95 -12.50 -16.34
C TYR A 85 26.27 -11.66 -17.59
N ARG A 86 27.57 -11.40 -17.81
CA ARG A 86 28.12 -10.64 -18.94
C ARG A 86 27.54 -9.23 -19.14
N LEU A 87 27.10 -8.55 -18.07
CA LEU A 87 26.51 -7.20 -18.12
C LEU A 87 27.39 -6.12 -18.78
N GLU A 88 28.72 -6.33 -18.81
CA GLU A 88 29.69 -5.50 -19.52
C GLU A 88 29.56 -5.56 -21.05
N HIS A 89 29.04 -6.67 -21.60
CA HIS A 89 29.00 -6.94 -23.02
C HIS A 89 27.62 -6.66 -23.63
N PRO A 90 27.50 -5.86 -24.70
CA PRO A 90 28.58 -5.23 -25.47
C PRO A 90 29.12 -3.97 -24.77
N ARG A 91 30.41 -3.66 -24.98
CA ARG A 91 31.04 -2.40 -24.52
C ARG A 91 30.71 -1.20 -25.41
N SER A 92 29.50 -1.18 -25.96
CA SER A 92 28.96 -0.11 -26.79
C SER A 92 27.53 0.20 -26.41
N VAL A 93 27.09 1.42 -26.74
CA VAL A 93 25.78 1.98 -26.38
C VAL A 93 24.67 1.23 -27.13
N VAL A 94 23.72 0.64 -26.41
CA VAL A 94 22.53 0.01 -27.03
C VAL A 94 21.36 0.98 -27.19
N PHE A 95 20.32 0.58 -27.92
CA PHE A 95 19.16 1.40 -28.34
C PHE A 95 18.53 2.26 -27.23
N ASP A 96 18.38 1.70 -26.03
CA ASP A 96 17.74 2.39 -24.89
C ASP A 96 18.73 3.27 -24.11
N GLU A 97 20.03 2.93 -24.14
CA GLU A 97 21.10 3.65 -23.44
C GLU A 97 21.40 5.01 -24.08
N THR A 98 21.24 5.16 -25.40
CA THR A 98 21.37 6.47 -26.09
C THR A 98 20.39 7.53 -25.57
N HIS A 99 19.32 7.10 -24.92
CA HIS A 99 18.28 7.94 -24.34
C HIS A 99 18.45 8.02 -22.81
N PHE A 100 18.32 6.89 -22.11
CA PHE A 100 18.39 6.87 -20.64
C PHE A 100 19.75 7.29 -20.08
N GLY A 101 20.85 7.07 -20.81
CA GLY A 101 22.16 7.61 -20.47
C GLY A 101 22.19 9.14 -20.55
N LYS A 102 21.85 9.73 -21.71
CA LYS A 102 21.78 11.19 -21.87
C LYS A 102 20.86 11.86 -20.83
N PHE A 103 19.67 11.28 -20.60
CA PHE A 103 18.75 11.80 -19.57
C PHE A 103 19.38 11.79 -18.17
N THR A 104 20.18 10.76 -17.85
CA THR A 104 20.94 10.68 -16.59
C THR A 104 21.96 11.81 -16.49
N ASP A 105 22.75 12.01 -17.54
CA ASP A 105 23.79 13.04 -17.58
C ASP A 105 23.17 14.45 -17.49
N TRP A 106 22.07 14.74 -18.17
CA TRP A 106 21.34 16.01 -18.03
C TRP A 106 20.77 16.23 -16.62
N TYR A 107 20.20 15.20 -15.97
CA TYR A 107 19.76 15.31 -14.57
C TYR A 107 20.92 15.58 -13.60
N LEU A 108 22.11 15.01 -13.85
CA LEU A 108 23.28 15.21 -13.00
C LEU A 108 23.98 16.55 -13.25
N LYS A 109 23.87 17.11 -14.46
CA LYS A 109 24.27 18.50 -14.78
C LYS A 109 23.29 19.54 -14.26
N GLY A 110 22.02 19.18 -14.09
CA GLY A 110 20.93 20.13 -13.85
C GLY A 110 20.46 20.87 -15.11
N GLU A 111 20.73 20.31 -16.29
CA GLU A 111 20.31 20.90 -17.57
C GLU A 111 18.82 20.64 -17.83
N PHE A 112 18.10 21.68 -18.29
CA PHE A 112 16.68 21.52 -18.66
C PHE A 112 16.55 20.85 -20.04
N PHE A 113 15.78 19.77 -20.10
CA PHE A 113 15.42 19.08 -21.33
C PHE A 113 13.92 18.77 -21.36
N PHE A 114 13.38 18.55 -22.57
CA PHE A 114 11.98 18.16 -22.78
C PHE A 114 11.88 16.64 -23.06
N ASP A 115 10.81 16.01 -22.56
CA ASP A 115 10.60 14.57 -22.63
C ASP A 115 9.10 14.25 -22.71
N ILE A 116 8.77 13.14 -23.38
CA ILE A 116 7.38 12.67 -23.55
C ILE A 116 6.94 11.72 -22.43
N HIS A 117 7.87 11.17 -21.63
CA HIS A 117 7.57 10.21 -20.58
C HIS A 117 7.64 10.84 -19.18
N PRO A 118 6.88 10.33 -18.19
CA PRO A 118 6.97 10.78 -16.80
C PRO A 118 8.41 10.76 -16.25
N PRO A 119 8.82 11.76 -15.46
CA PRO A 119 10.22 11.93 -15.04
C PRO A 119 10.67 10.91 -13.98
N LEU A 120 9.73 10.32 -13.22
CA LEU A 120 10.01 9.53 -12.02
C LEU A 120 11.08 8.44 -12.23
N GLY A 121 10.94 7.61 -13.27
CA GLY A 121 11.89 6.52 -13.53
C GLY A 121 13.31 7.02 -13.81
N LYS A 122 13.43 8.16 -14.49
CA LYS A 122 14.72 8.77 -14.86
C LYS A 122 15.37 9.48 -13.68
N MET A 123 14.59 10.15 -12.84
CA MET A 123 15.09 10.74 -11.58
C MET A 123 15.55 9.66 -10.59
N VAL A 124 14.86 8.52 -10.49
CA VAL A 124 15.33 7.36 -9.72
C VAL A 124 16.65 6.83 -10.28
N PHE A 125 16.77 6.75 -11.61
CA PHE A 125 17.98 6.26 -12.28
C PHE A 125 19.18 7.19 -12.08
N ALA A 126 18.99 8.52 -12.18
CA ALA A 126 20.02 9.51 -11.88
C ALA A 126 20.42 9.54 -10.40
N TYR A 127 19.45 9.48 -9.49
CA TYR A 127 19.70 9.40 -8.05
C TYR A 127 20.51 8.15 -7.66
N LEU A 128 20.10 6.97 -8.13
CA LEU A 128 20.81 5.72 -7.88
C LEU A 128 22.16 5.67 -8.58
N GLY A 129 22.29 6.25 -9.78
CA GLY A 129 23.56 6.41 -10.47
C GLY A 129 24.55 7.21 -9.63
N SER A 130 24.15 8.40 -9.19
CA SER A 130 24.95 9.25 -8.30
C SER A 130 25.32 8.55 -6.99
N ALA A 131 24.37 7.85 -6.35
CA ALA A 131 24.59 7.14 -5.10
C ALA A 131 25.55 5.95 -5.24
N LEU A 132 25.57 5.29 -6.41
CA LEU A 132 26.49 4.20 -6.75
C LEU A 132 27.82 4.68 -7.36
N GLY A 133 28.08 5.99 -7.33
CA GLY A 133 29.36 6.56 -7.78
C GLY A 133 29.56 6.56 -9.30
N TYR A 134 28.47 6.55 -10.08
CA TYR A 134 28.49 7.04 -11.46
C TYR A 134 29.04 8.47 -11.46
N LYS A 135 29.91 8.78 -12.41
CA LYS A 135 30.49 10.11 -12.60
C LYS A 135 30.06 10.62 -13.97
N LEU A 136 29.80 11.92 -14.04
CA LEU A 136 29.59 12.62 -15.31
C LEU A 136 30.91 12.61 -16.10
N SER A 137 30.91 12.02 -17.29
CA SER A 137 32.06 12.04 -18.20
C SER A 137 32.23 13.43 -18.83
N ALA A 138 33.48 13.82 -19.10
CA ALA A 138 33.79 15.10 -19.76
C ALA A 138 33.46 15.12 -21.26
N VAL A 139 33.19 13.95 -21.84
CA VAL A 139 32.70 13.72 -23.21
C VAL A 139 31.39 12.93 -23.08
N GLU A 140 30.39 13.28 -23.88
CA GLU A 140 29.09 12.59 -23.93
C GLU A 140 29.25 11.13 -24.40
N PRO A 141 29.06 10.11 -23.54
CA PRO A 141 29.35 8.72 -23.90
C PRO A 141 28.18 8.03 -24.62
N TYR A 142 26.98 8.59 -24.57
CA TYR A 142 25.75 8.00 -25.12
C TYR A 142 25.32 8.60 -26.47
N GLY A 143 26.25 9.14 -27.27
CA GLY A 143 25.96 9.90 -28.49
C GLY A 143 25.03 9.16 -29.46
N TYR A 144 25.45 8.00 -29.98
CA TYR A 144 24.71 7.19 -30.95
C TYR A 144 24.79 5.67 -30.66
N ILE A 145 23.87 4.89 -31.25
CA ILE A 145 23.80 3.44 -31.04
C ILE A 145 25.04 2.78 -31.66
N GLY A 146 25.74 1.95 -30.89
CA GLY A 146 26.98 1.31 -31.32
C GLY A 146 28.26 2.14 -31.11
N GLN A 147 28.16 3.36 -30.57
CA GLN A 147 29.33 4.08 -30.03
C GLN A 147 30.00 3.23 -28.94
N GLU A 148 31.32 3.05 -28.98
CA GLU A 148 32.05 2.32 -27.94
C GLU A 148 32.27 3.20 -26.70
N PHE A 149 32.22 2.58 -25.51
CA PHE A 149 32.47 3.27 -24.24
C PHE A 149 33.97 3.43 -23.97
N GLY A 150 34.38 4.62 -23.53
CA GLY A 150 35.73 4.91 -23.12
C GLY A 150 36.17 4.16 -21.86
N PRO A 151 37.47 4.18 -21.51
CA PRO A 151 38.00 3.47 -20.35
C PRO A 151 37.47 4.00 -19.00
N GLU A 152 37.08 5.28 -18.94
CA GLU A 152 36.56 5.94 -17.74
C GLU A 152 35.02 5.85 -17.59
N ASP A 153 34.30 5.42 -18.64
CA ASP A 153 32.84 5.50 -18.69
C ASP A 153 32.17 4.45 -17.81
N LYS A 154 31.42 4.91 -16.80
CA LYS A 154 30.77 4.03 -15.81
C LYS A 154 29.41 3.48 -16.22
N PHE A 155 29.22 3.16 -17.50
CA PHE A 155 27.96 2.60 -18.04
C PHE A 155 27.47 1.35 -17.28
N LEU A 156 28.40 0.56 -16.74
CA LEU A 156 28.13 -0.60 -15.88
C LEU A 156 27.26 -0.28 -14.65
N VAL A 157 27.35 0.94 -14.09
CA VAL A 157 26.51 1.36 -12.94
C VAL A 157 25.05 1.48 -13.36
N LEU A 158 24.81 2.13 -14.50
CA LEU A 158 23.46 2.32 -15.04
C LEU A 158 22.84 0.99 -15.48
N ARG A 159 23.63 0.13 -16.13
CA ARG A 159 23.24 -1.28 -16.40
C ARG A 159 22.93 -2.05 -15.11
N GLY A 160 23.74 -1.87 -14.07
CA GLY A 160 23.56 -2.51 -12.76
C GLY A 160 22.25 -2.12 -12.07
N ILE A 161 21.82 -0.87 -12.20
CA ILE A 161 20.52 -0.39 -11.68
C ILE A 161 19.37 -1.10 -12.42
N SER A 162 19.41 -1.14 -13.75
CA SER A 162 18.41 -1.84 -14.58
C SER A 162 18.37 -3.35 -14.26
N ALA A 163 19.54 -3.99 -14.19
CA ALA A 163 19.68 -5.41 -13.82
C ALA A 163 19.14 -5.70 -12.41
N THR A 164 19.34 -4.79 -11.45
CA THR A 164 18.81 -4.90 -10.08
C THR A 164 17.29 -4.84 -10.05
N PHE A 165 16.67 -3.83 -10.68
CA PHE A 165 15.20 -3.73 -10.74
C PHE A 165 14.61 -4.95 -11.46
N GLY A 166 15.19 -5.35 -12.59
CA GLY A 166 14.81 -6.57 -13.29
C GLY A 166 14.95 -7.83 -12.43
N ALA A 167 15.96 -7.91 -11.56
CA ALA A 167 16.21 -9.08 -10.71
C ALA A 167 15.13 -9.29 -9.65
N PHE A 168 14.47 -8.22 -9.18
CA PHE A 168 13.34 -8.32 -8.25
C PHE A 168 12.02 -8.73 -8.91
N VAL A 169 11.85 -8.56 -10.23
CA VAL A 169 10.56 -8.85 -10.91
C VAL A 169 10.08 -10.29 -10.69
N PRO A 170 10.88 -11.36 -10.89
CA PRO A 170 10.42 -12.73 -10.65
C PRO A 170 10.02 -13.00 -9.19
N VAL A 171 10.67 -12.33 -8.24
CA VAL A 171 10.39 -12.45 -6.80
C VAL A 171 9.05 -11.81 -6.47
N PHE A 172 8.80 -10.59 -6.94
CA PHE A 172 7.51 -9.92 -6.74
C PHE A 172 6.36 -10.65 -7.46
N THR A 173 6.59 -11.20 -8.66
CA THR A 173 5.59 -12.04 -9.34
C THR A 173 5.26 -13.29 -8.52
N PHE A 174 6.27 -14.03 -8.02
CA PHE A 174 6.05 -15.22 -7.19
C PHE A 174 5.29 -14.89 -5.89
N LEU A 175 5.71 -13.83 -5.18
CA LEU A 175 5.04 -13.38 -3.95
C LEU A 175 3.59 -12.95 -4.22
N THR A 176 3.32 -12.26 -5.33
CA THR A 176 1.96 -11.87 -5.73
C THR A 176 1.07 -13.10 -5.99
N CYS A 177 1.59 -14.12 -6.66
CA CYS A 177 0.88 -15.38 -6.87
C CYS A 177 0.60 -16.13 -5.56
N GLU A 178 1.56 -16.19 -4.63
CA GLU A 178 1.38 -16.87 -3.34
C GLU A 178 0.36 -16.14 -2.45
N VAL A 179 0.32 -14.80 -2.47
CA VAL A 179 -0.73 -13.99 -1.82
C VAL A 179 -2.09 -14.25 -2.46
N GLY A 180 -2.20 -14.25 -3.79
CA GLY A 180 -3.45 -14.56 -4.51
C GLY A 180 -3.97 -15.97 -4.20
N ARG A 181 -3.08 -16.97 -4.13
CA ARG A 181 -3.41 -18.33 -3.70
C ARG A 181 -3.93 -18.37 -2.27
N ALA A 182 -3.29 -17.67 -1.33
CA ALA A 182 -3.72 -17.63 0.06
C ALA A 182 -5.08 -16.95 0.27
N LEU A 183 -5.34 -15.84 -0.44
CA LEU A 183 -6.63 -15.15 -0.43
C LEU A 183 -7.77 -16.00 -1.03
N THR A 184 -7.45 -16.92 -1.94
CA THR A 184 -8.41 -17.84 -2.56
C THR A 184 -8.68 -19.07 -1.67
N SER A 185 -7.66 -19.54 -0.93
CA SER A 185 -7.72 -20.71 -0.04
C SER A 185 -8.42 -20.46 1.31
N ASN A 186 -9.00 -19.27 1.53
CA ASN A 186 -9.64 -18.84 2.78
C ASN A 186 -11.10 -18.41 2.52
N LYS A 187 -11.78 -19.17 1.65
CA LYS A 187 -13.19 -19.07 1.26
C LYS A 187 -13.79 -20.47 1.18
#